data_AF-A0A3A5B146-F1
#
_entry.id   AF-A0A3A5B146-F1
#
_cell.length_a   1.000
_cell.length_b   1.000
_cell.length_c   1.000
_cell.angle_alpha   90.00
_cell.angle_beta   90.00
_cell.angle_gamma   90.00
#
_symmetry.space_group_name_H-M   'P 1'
#
loop_
_entity.id
_entity.type
_entity.pdbx_description
1 polymer ?
#
loop_
_entity_poly.entity_id
_entity_poly.type
_entity_poly.pdbx_seq_one_letter_code
_entity_poly.pdbx_strand_id
1 'polypeptide(L)'
;MGVSFLHRYRRTQRREPDHRLSQEYGRPDILHQASWFLPQGRASLRICIPITADNTESAIRKMKAPFQTAGFELILELRLDYIQDPDLEKILSQRPGKVIVTNRRREEGGLFRGTEEERVGSLFSAVALGADYVDIEASTDRDLISDLKKEMAGTKPGTKLIISSHDFQSTPSEDLLRRKLDICEEWTPEIVKIATMANSMEDNLRVLNLIPHARRRGLDIIAFCMGSIGRISRVMSPFMGAYLSFAALDMKEATAPGQMAVGDMLQIFRLLGATNPGAGVIDEGNSQGVRYRHSSLSAS
;
A
#
# COMPACT_ATOMS: atom_id res chain seq x y z
N MET A 1 -31.04 59.42 25.96
CA MET A 1 -30.38 60.74 25.79
C MET A 1 -29.08 60.70 26.58
N GLY A 2 -27.97 60.41 25.91
CA GLY A 2 -26.65 60.20 26.52
C GLY A 2 -25.71 61.36 26.24
N VAL A 3 -24.96 61.76 27.25
CA VAL A 3 -24.17 62.99 27.36
C VAL A 3 -22.90 62.95 26.50
N SER A 4 -22.57 64.09 25.88
CA SER A 4 -21.35 64.31 25.07
C SER A 4 -20.10 64.41 25.93
N PHE A 5 -18.96 63.93 25.44
CA PHE A 5 -17.64 64.40 25.88
C PHE A 5 -16.71 64.63 24.68
N LEU A 6 -16.17 65.84 24.63
CA LEU A 6 -15.28 66.36 23.60
C LEU A 6 -13.91 65.65 23.58
N HIS A 7 -13.41 65.56 22.34
CA HIS A 7 -12.04 65.27 21.93
C HIS A 7 -10.96 66.03 22.73
N ARG A 8 -9.91 65.30 23.14
CA ARG A 8 -8.57 65.88 23.31
C ARG A 8 -7.52 64.97 22.68
N TYR A 9 -6.94 65.47 21.60
CA TYR A 9 -5.76 64.97 20.89
C TYR A 9 -4.58 64.80 21.86
N ARG A 10 -3.98 63.61 21.93
CA ARG A 10 -2.60 63.41 22.43
C ARG A 10 -1.76 62.80 21.30
N ARG A 11 -0.73 63.55 20.89
CA ARG A 11 0.36 63.08 20.02
C ARG A 11 1.06 61.91 20.70
N THR A 12 0.90 60.71 20.17
CA THR A 12 1.83 59.60 20.42
C THR A 12 2.89 59.64 19.32
N GLN A 13 4.16 59.74 19.73
CA GLN A 13 5.30 59.68 18.83
C GLN A 13 5.28 58.35 18.07
N ARG A 14 5.38 58.42 16.74
CA ARG A 14 5.60 57.25 15.89
C ARG A 14 6.93 56.62 16.29
N ARG A 15 6.88 55.41 16.85
CA ARG A 15 8.04 54.51 16.81
C ARG A 15 8.13 53.98 15.38
N GLU A 16 9.28 54.19 14.74
CA GLU A 16 9.59 53.55 13.47
C GLU A 16 9.55 52.02 13.64
N PRO A 17 9.05 51.27 12.65
CA PRO A 17 9.12 49.82 12.69
C PRO A 17 10.57 49.37 12.54
N ASP A 18 11.04 48.62 13.54
CA ASP A 18 12.35 47.98 13.55
C ASP A 18 12.44 46.99 12.37
N HIS A 19 13.27 47.32 11.38
CA HIS A 19 13.46 46.56 10.14
C HIS A 19 14.28 45.25 10.32
N ARG A 20 14.40 44.71 11.54
CA ARG A 20 15.21 43.51 11.85
C ARG A 20 14.43 42.26 12.28
N LEU A 21 13.22 42.05 11.77
CA LEU A 21 12.47 40.79 11.97
C LEU A 21 11.83 40.28 10.68
N SER A 22 12.57 40.28 9.57
CA SER A 22 12.14 39.71 8.28
C SER A 22 13.17 38.77 7.65
N GLN A 23 13.96 38.08 8.48
CA GLN A 23 14.81 36.99 8.02
C GLN A 23 14.42 35.70 8.74
N GLU A 24 14.31 34.63 7.96
CA GLU A 24 14.08 33.23 8.36
C GLU A 24 12.65 32.77 8.63
N TYR A 25 11.77 32.95 7.64
CA TYR A 25 10.91 31.84 7.24
C TYR A 25 11.14 31.59 5.75
N GLY A 26 12.27 30.94 5.45
CA GLY A 26 12.49 30.40 4.13
C GLY A 26 11.33 29.47 3.79
N ARG A 27 10.67 29.70 2.65
CA ARG A 27 9.78 28.69 2.07
C ARG A 27 10.64 27.42 1.95
N PRO A 28 10.27 26.30 2.59
CA PRO A 28 11.03 25.08 2.39
C PRO A 28 11.05 24.80 0.89
N ASP A 29 12.26 24.61 0.35
CA ASP A 29 12.48 24.29 -1.05
C ASP A 29 11.53 23.14 -1.43
N ILE A 30 10.67 23.36 -2.42
CA ILE A 30 9.65 22.39 -2.85
C ILE A 30 10.33 21.05 -3.24
N LEU A 31 11.59 21.12 -3.63
CA LEU A 31 12.44 19.98 -4.00
C LEU A 31 12.85 19.09 -2.81
N HIS A 32 12.85 19.61 -1.58
CA HIS A 32 13.19 18.83 -0.37
C HIS A 32 11.99 18.04 0.20
N GLN A 33 10.80 18.12 -0.41
CA GLN A 33 9.59 17.43 0.09
C GLN A 33 9.48 15.97 -0.36
N ALA A 34 10.27 15.54 -1.34
CA ALA A 34 10.18 14.20 -1.90
C ALA A 34 10.57 13.07 -0.91
N SER A 35 11.36 13.38 0.13
CA SER A 35 11.76 12.42 1.16
C SER A 35 10.71 12.20 2.26
N TRP A 36 9.64 12.97 2.31
CA TRP A 36 8.65 12.93 3.41
C TRP A 36 7.63 11.79 3.27
N PHE A 37 7.54 11.20 2.08
CA PHE A 37 6.55 10.19 1.74
C PHE A 37 7.03 8.75 1.93
N LEU A 38 8.32 8.54 2.20
CA LEU A 38 8.84 7.23 2.53
C LEU A 38 8.61 6.95 4.03
N PRO A 39 7.84 5.91 4.38
CA PRO A 39 7.68 5.51 5.77
C PRO A 39 9.05 5.27 6.40
N GLN A 40 9.35 5.90 7.54
CA GLN A 40 10.69 5.89 8.17
C GLN A 40 11.32 4.49 8.12
N GLY A 41 12.41 4.36 7.36
CA GLY A 41 13.19 3.12 7.20
C GLY A 41 12.96 2.33 5.90
N ARG A 42 12.00 2.68 5.03
CA ARG A 42 11.82 2.00 3.73
C ARG A 42 12.40 2.81 2.57
N ALA A 43 13.13 2.12 1.69
CA ALA A 43 13.76 2.71 0.51
C ALA A 43 12.79 3.03 -0.63
N SER A 44 11.60 2.41 -0.66
CA SER A 44 10.59 2.59 -1.71
C SER A 44 9.19 2.18 -1.23
N LEU A 45 8.16 2.68 -1.93
CA LEU A 45 6.79 2.17 -1.81
C LEU A 45 6.68 0.80 -2.49
N ARG A 46 5.83 -0.07 -1.92
CA ARG A 46 5.64 -1.44 -2.39
C ARG A 46 4.25 -1.65 -2.96
N ILE A 47 4.18 -2.32 -4.11
CA ILE A 47 2.93 -2.79 -4.69
C ILE A 47 2.99 -4.31 -4.81
N CYS A 48 1.93 -4.97 -4.37
CA CYS A 48 1.71 -6.38 -4.62
C CYS A 48 0.78 -6.58 -5.82
N ILE A 49 1.18 -7.49 -6.72
CA ILE A 49 0.40 -7.89 -7.90
C ILE A 49 -0.05 -9.34 -7.70
N PRO A 50 -1.37 -9.59 -7.53
CA PRO A 50 -1.91 -10.93 -7.54
C PRO A 50 -1.71 -11.61 -8.88
N ILE A 51 -1.26 -12.86 -8.83
CA ILE A 51 -1.09 -13.76 -9.96
C ILE A 51 -2.13 -14.87 -9.82
N THR A 52 -3.21 -14.75 -10.57
CA THR A 52 -4.21 -15.82 -10.76
C THR A 52 -3.92 -16.53 -12.07
N ALA A 53 -4.07 -17.84 -12.10
CA ALA A 53 -3.75 -18.63 -13.27
C ALA A 53 -4.46 -19.98 -13.18
N ASP A 54 -4.80 -20.59 -14.32
CA ASP A 54 -5.54 -21.85 -14.32
C ASP A 54 -4.63 -23.06 -14.02
N ASN A 55 -3.34 -22.95 -14.35
CA ASN A 55 -2.35 -24.02 -14.21
C ASN A 55 -0.92 -23.47 -13.98
N THR A 56 -0.02 -24.36 -13.58
CA THR A 56 1.41 -24.11 -13.34
C THR A 56 2.09 -23.26 -14.42
N GLU A 57 1.96 -23.62 -15.70
CA GLU A 57 2.66 -22.92 -16.79
C GLU A 57 2.15 -21.50 -16.98
N SER A 58 0.83 -21.33 -16.90
CA SER A 58 0.21 -20.01 -16.97
C SER A 58 0.60 -19.12 -15.78
N ALA A 59 0.77 -19.68 -14.58
CA ALA A 59 1.27 -18.98 -13.41
C ALA A 59 2.71 -18.49 -13.63
N ILE A 60 3.61 -19.37 -14.08
CA ILE A 60 5.01 -19.04 -14.39
C ILE A 60 5.10 -17.93 -15.43
N ARG A 61 4.32 -18.03 -16.51
CA ARG A 61 4.27 -17.01 -17.55
C ARG A 61 3.79 -15.67 -17.00
N LYS A 62 2.71 -15.65 -16.22
CA LYS A 62 2.17 -14.42 -15.61
C LYS A 62 3.11 -13.81 -14.59
N MET A 63 3.84 -14.61 -13.80
CA MET A 63 4.85 -14.09 -12.87
C MET A 63 6.01 -13.38 -13.58
N LYS A 64 6.33 -13.77 -14.82
CA LYS A 64 7.37 -13.12 -15.64
C LYS A 64 6.89 -11.87 -16.37
N ALA A 65 5.58 -11.67 -16.48
CA ALA A 65 4.97 -10.51 -17.14
C ALA A 65 5.13 -9.17 -16.40
N PRO A 66 5.09 -9.07 -15.05
CA PRO A 66 5.23 -7.79 -14.37
C PRO A 66 6.58 -7.14 -14.71
N PHE A 67 6.44 -6.02 -15.40
CA PHE A 67 7.51 -5.27 -16.04
C PHE A 67 8.48 -4.67 -15.02
N GLN A 68 9.68 -4.39 -15.52
CA GLN A 68 10.65 -3.48 -14.92
C GLN A 68 9.96 -2.12 -14.66
N THR A 69 9.48 -1.91 -13.44
CA THR A 69 8.97 -0.60 -13.03
C THR A 69 10.12 0.12 -12.35
N ALA A 70 10.75 1.03 -13.10
CA ALA A 70 11.84 1.82 -12.56
C ALA A 70 11.36 2.55 -11.29
N GLY A 71 11.93 2.16 -10.13
CA GLY A 71 11.81 2.90 -8.86
C GLY A 71 10.79 2.40 -7.83
N PHE A 72 10.04 1.32 -8.08
CA PHE A 72 9.10 0.75 -7.08
C PHE A 72 9.40 -0.72 -6.83
N GLU A 73 9.25 -1.17 -5.57
CA GLU A 73 9.41 -2.59 -5.24
C GLU A 73 8.10 -3.32 -5.54
N LEU A 74 8.13 -4.21 -6.53
CA LEU A 74 7.02 -5.10 -6.86
C LEU A 74 7.17 -6.44 -6.13
N ILE A 75 6.08 -6.88 -5.53
CA ILE A 75 5.94 -8.19 -4.91
C ILE A 75 4.82 -8.93 -5.64
N LEU A 76 4.96 -10.23 -5.86
CA LEU A 76 3.90 -11.03 -6.49
C LEU A 76 3.12 -11.78 -5.42
N GLU A 77 1.79 -11.86 -5.54
CA GLU A 77 0.96 -12.76 -4.72
C GLU A 77 0.55 -13.94 -5.58
N LEU A 78 1.13 -15.12 -5.35
CA LEU A 78 0.72 -16.36 -6.01
C LEU A 78 -0.58 -16.86 -5.36
N ARG A 79 -1.68 -16.79 -6.10
CA ARG A 79 -3.01 -17.24 -5.66
C ARG A 79 -3.22 -18.71 -6.02
N LEU A 80 -2.76 -19.61 -5.14
CA LEU A 80 -2.87 -21.06 -5.33
C LEU A 80 -4.33 -21.51 -5.48
N ASP A 81 -5.26 -20.80 -4.85
CA ASP A 81 -6.68 -21.10 -4.93
C ASP A 81 -7.28 -20.99 -6.35
N TYR A 82 -6.57 -20.35 -7.30
CA TYR A 82 -6.96 -20.29 -8.71
C TYR A 82 -6.33 -21.40 -9.57
N ILE A 83 -5.24 -22.00 -9.11
CA ILE A 83 -4.40 -22.87 -9.91
C ILE A 83 -4.83 -24.32 -9.68
N GLN A 84 -5.21 -24.99 -10.75
CA GLN A 84 -5.47 -26.43 -10.70
C GLN A 84 -4.14 -27.19 -10.59
N ASP A 85 -4.06 -28.09 -9.61
CA ASP A 85 -2.92 -28.99 -9.36
C ASP A 85 -1.55 -28.29 -9.46
N PRO A 86 -1.28 -27.27 -8.63
CA PRO A 86 -0.09 -26.44 -8.74
C PRO A 86 1.19 -27.23 -8.42
N ASP A 87 2.15 -27.22 -9.34
CA ASP A 87 3.52 -27.66 -9.09
C ASP A 87 4.29 -26.49 -8.45
N LEU A 88 4.18 -26.41 -7.13
CA LEU A 88 4.67 -25.27 -6.36
C LEU A 88 6.20 -25.12 -6.44
N GLU A 89 6.95 -26.23 -6.48
CA GLU A 89 8.41 -26.22 -6.62
C GLU A 89 8.83 -25.61 -7.97
N LYS A 90 8.18 -26.02 -9.06
CA LYS A 90 8.44 -25.47 -10.39
C LYS A 90 8.06 -24.00 -10.51
N ILE A 91 6.98 -23.57 -9.86
CA ILE A 91 6.57 -22.16 -9.83
C ILE A 91 7.60 -21.33 -9.05
N LEU A 92 7.90 -21.72 -7.80
CA LEU A 92 8.75 -20.95 -6.90
C LEU A 92 10.22 -20.90 -7.36
N SER A 93 10.72 -21.92 -8.04
CA SER A 93 12.08 -21.92 -8.62
C SER A 93 12.25 -20.93 -9.79
N GLN A 94 11.14 -20.44 -10.38
CA GLN A 94 11.15 -19.51 -11.51
C GLN A 94 10.65 -18.10 -11.17
N ARG A 95 10.46 -17.79 -9.88
CA ARG A 95 9.99 -16.47 -9.45
C ARG A 95 11.04 -15.38 -9.75
N PRO A 96 10.65 -14.22 -10.32
CA PRO A 96 11.59 -13.15 -10.66
C PRO A 96 11.99 -12.27 -9.46
N GLY A 97 11.34 -12.46 -8.32
CA GLY A 97 11.52 -11.65 -7.13
C GLY A 97 10.72 -12.22 -5.97
N LYS A 98 10.42 -11.37 -4.98
CA LYS A 98 9.71 -11.79 -3.78
C LYS A 98 8.28 -12.23 -4.08
N VAL A 99 7.86 -13.32 -3.45
CA VAL A 99 6.51 -13.88 -3.61
C VAL A 99 5.80 -14.07 -2.27
N ILE A 100 4.53 -13.68 -2.24
CA ILE A 100 3.57 -14.04 -1.21
C ILE A 100 2.79 -15.24 -1.73
N VAL A 101 2.86 -16.37 -1.06
CA VAL A 101 2.03 -17.53 -1.39
C VAL A 101 0.75 -17.46 -0.58
N THR A 102 -0.39 -17.52 -1.27
CA THR A 102 -1.72 -17.43 -0.67
C THR A 102 -2.58 -18.56 -1.21
N ASN A 103 -3.24 -19.29 -0.32
CA ASN A 103 -4.31 -20.21 -0.68
C ASN A 103 -5.61 -19.77 0.02
N ARG A 104 -6.35 -18.88 -0.64
CA ARG A 104 -7.42 -18.09 -0.02
C ARG A 104 -8.70 -18.91 0.17
N ARG A 105 -9.30 -18.81 1.35
CA ARG A 105 -10.61 -19.41 1.67
C ARG A 105 -11.75 -18.77 0.87
N ARG A 106 -12.81 -19.53 0.58
CA ARG A 106 -13.99 -19.01 -0.14
C ARG A 106 -14.73 -17.93 0.64
N GLU A 107 -14.81 -18.10 1.95
CA GLU A 107 -15.43 -17.15 2.88
C GLU A 107 -14.69 -15.79 2.90
N GLU A 108 -13.42 -15.78 2.51
CA GLU A 108 -12.59 -14.59 2.39
C GLU A 108 -12.23 -14.26 0.93
N GLY A 109 -13.10 -14.63 -0.03
CA GLY A 109 -13.03 -14.22 -1.43
C GLY A 109 -12.04 -15.00 -2.30
N GLY A 110 -11.64 -16.18 -1.85
CA GLY A 110 -10.85 -17.15 -2.62
C GLY A 110 -11.68 -18.18 -3.36
N LEU A 111 -10.98 -19.06 -4.07
CA LEU A 111 -11.58 -20.14 -4.87
C LEU A 111 -11.23 -21.55 -4.38
N PHE A 112 -10.51 -21.68 -3.26
CA PHE A 112 -10.03 -22.97 -2.77
C PHE A 112 -11.19 -23.93 -2.51
N ARG A 113 -10.99 -25.21 -2.87
CA ARG A 113 -11.94 -26.30 -2.65
C ARG A 113 -11.16 -27.46 -2.04
N GLY A 114 -11.59 -27.93 -0.89
CA GLY A 114 -10.90 -28.98 -0.13
C GLY A 114 -11.10 -28.79 1.36
N THR A 115 -10.33 -29.51 2.15
CA THR A 115 -10.29 -29.35 3.62
C THR A 115 -9.32 -28.24 4.02
N GLU A 116 -9.46 -27.73 5.24
CA GLU A 116 -8.53 -26.71 5.75
C GLU A 116 -7.11 -27.26 5.91
N GLU A 117 -6.95 -28.56 6.20
CA GLU A 117 -5.66 -29.23 6.28
C GLU A 117 -4.97 -29.26 4.91
N GLU A 118 -5.69 -29.53 3.82
CA GLU A 118 -5.16 -29.47 2.46
C GLU A 118 -4.74 -28.04 2.09
N ARG A 119 -5.60 -27.06 2.44
CA ARG A 119 -5.34 -25.65 2.18
C ARG A 119 -4.08 -25.17 2.88
N VAL A 120 -3.99 -25.38 4.19
CA VAL A 120 -2.85 -24.96 5.00
C VAL A 120 -1.62 -25.80 4.66
N GLY A 121 -1.79 -27.09 4.33
CA GLY A 121 -0.74 -27.98 3.84
C GLY A 121 0.02 -27.40 2.63
N SER A 122 -0.69 -26.72 1.72
CA SER A 122 -0.03 -26.01 0.61
C SER A 122 0.87 -24.85 1.06
N LEU A 123 0.55 -24.20 2.20
CA LEU A 123 1.38 -23.15 2.80
C LEU A 123 2.59 -23.74 3.53
N PHE A 124 2.46 -24.91 4.17
CA PHE A 124 3.62 -25.66 4.69
C PHE A 124 4.61 -25.97 3.56
N SER A 125 4.11 -26.49 2.43
CA SER A 125 4.95 -26.73 1.25
C SER A 125 5.61 -25.46 0.73
N ALA A 126 4.91 -24.32 0.75
CA ALA A 126 5.48 -23.04 0.37
C ALA A 126 6.64 -22.60 1.28
N VAL A 127 6.49 -22.79 2.59
CA VAL A 127 7.53 -22.51 3.59
C VAL A 127 8.75 -23.40 3.35
N ALA A 128 8.54 -24.72 3.19
CA ALA A 128 9.62 -25.68 2.94
C ALA A 128 10.39 -25.39 1.63
N LEU A 129 9.69 -24.89 0.61
CA LEU A 129 10.28 -24.47 -0.68
C LEU A 129 10.86 -23.04 -0.65
N GLY A 130 10.88 -22.40 0.52
CA GLY A 130 11.52 -21.11 0.73
C GLY A 130 10.76 -19.93 0.10
N ALA A 131 9.43 -19.91 0.18
CA ALA A 131 8.65 -18.72 -0.16
C ALA A 131 9.06 -17.51 0.71
N ASP A 132 9.00 -16.29 0.16
CA ASP A 132 9.36 -15.08 0.90
C ASP A 132 8.30 -14.73 1.96
N TYR A 133 7.02 -14.94 1.63
CA TYR A 133 5.89 -14.77 2.53
C TYR A 133 4.85 -15.86 2.32
N VAL A 134 4.11 -16.17 3.39
CA VAL A 134 2.82 -16.88 3.32
C VAL A 134 1.73 -16.02 3.95
N ASP A 135 0.53 -16.05 3.36
CA ASP A 135 -0.67 -15.37 3.87
C ASP A 135 -1.70 -16.41 4.31
N ILE A 136 -2.06 -16.35 5.59
CA ILE A 136 -3.07 -17.20 6.22
C ILE A 136 -4.09 -16.33 6.95
N GLU A 137 -5.37 -16.69 6.84
CA GLU A 137 -6.46 -15.95 7.45
C GLU A 137 -6.46 -16.15 8.97
N ALA A 138 -6.69 -15.08 9.73
CA ALA A 138 -6.86 -15.12 11.19
C ALA A 138 -8.06 -15.98 11.63
N SER A 139 -8.98 -16.26 10.70
CA SER A 139 -10.15 -17.13 10.89
C SER A 139 -9.86 -18.63 10.69
N THR A 140 -8.63 -18.97 10.30
CA THR A 140 -8.17 -20.37 10.19
C THR A 140 -8.12 -21.00 11.59
N ASP A 141 -8.27 -22.33 11.67
CA ASP A 141 -8.16 -23.06 12.93
C ASP A 141 -6.85 -22.72 13.67
N ARG A 142 -6.95 -22.51 14.98
CA ARG A 142 -5.82 -22.11 15.83
C ARG A 142 -4.69 -23.15 15.80
N ASP A 143 -5.04 -24.43 15.73
CA ASP A 143 -4.05 -25.51 15.73
C ASP A 143 -3.26 -25.49 14.41
N LEU A 144 -3.95 -25.28 13.27
CA LEU A 144 -3.32 -25.16 11.95
C LEU A 144 -2.38 -23.96 11.84
N ILE A 145 -2.78 -22.78 12.35
CA ILE A 145 -1.90 -21.61 12.38
C ILE A 145 -0.68 -21.88 13.28
N SER A 146 -0.90 -22.51 14.45
CA SER A 146 0.18 -22.84 15.38
C SER A 146 1.19 -23.80 14.77
N ASP A 147 0.73 -24.83 14.06
CA ASP A 147 1.60 -25.79 13.40
C ASP A 147 2.36 -25.17 12.22
N LEU A 148 1.72 -24.30 11.42
CA LEU A 148 2.41 -23.56 10.36
C LEU A 148 3.53 -22.70 10.94
N LYS A 149 3.28 -22.00 12.06
CA LYS A 149 4.31 -21.21 12.75
C LYS A 149 5.47 -22.05 13.26
N LYS A 150 5.22 -23.28 13.74
CA LYS A 150 6.29 -24.20 14.18
C LYS A 150 7.18 -24.58 13.00
N GLU A 151 6.59 -24.89 11.84
CA GLU A 151 7.36 -25.18 10.61
C GLU A 151 8.24 -23.99 10.21
N MET A 152 7.66 -22.78 10.22
CA MET A 152 8.38 -21.56 9.86
C MET A 152 9.61 -21.29 10.75
N ALA A 153 9.56 -21.66 12.04
CA ALA A 153 10.67 -21.46 12.97
C ALA A 153 11.94 -22.25 12.58
N GLY A 154 11.82 -23.31 11.77
CA GLY A 154 12.93 -24.15 11.32
C GLY A 154 13.67 -23.67 10.07
N THR A 155 13.16 -22.67 9.35
CA THR A 155 13.65 -22.29 8.00
C THR A 155 14.56 -21.05 8.02
N LYS A 156 15.64 -21.04 7.22
CA LYS A 156 16.55 -19.87 7.05
C LYS A 156 17.01 -19.70 5.58
N PRO A 157 16.96 -18.48 5.00
CA PRO A 157 16.29 -17.28 5.54
C PRO A 157 14.78 -17.55 5.70
N GLY A 158 14.21 -17.13 6.83
CA GLY A 158 12.86 -17.53 7.22
C GLY A 158 11.80 -16.85 6.36
N THR A 159 10.81 -17.64 5.92
CA THR A 159 9.55 -17.14 5.36
C THR A 159 8.86 -16.22 6.35
N LYS A 160 8.26 -15.11 5.88
CA LYS A 160 7.51 -14.18 6.72
C LYS A 160 6.02 -14.51 6.73
N LEU A 161 5.39 -14.40 7.89
CA LEU A 161 3.97 -14.65 8.08
C LEU A 161 3.16 -13.38 7.88
N ILE A 162 2.12 -13.48 7.05
CA ILE A 162 1.04 -12.51 6.94
C ILE A 162 -0.21 -13.13 7.55
N ILE A 163 -0.74 -12.50 8.59
CA ILE A 163 -2.06 -12.86 9.15
C ILE A 163 -3.08 -11.87 8.59
N SER A 164 -4.08 -12.40 7.87
CA SER A 164 -5.04 -11.58 7.15
C SER A 164 -6.46 -11.70 7.68
N SER A 165 -7.25 -10.64 7.50
CA SER A 165 -8.69 -10.64 7.73
C SER A 165 -9.38 -9.80 6.66
N HIS A 166 -10.39 -10.40 6.03
CA HIS A 166 -11.17 -9.76 4.98
C HIS A 166 -12.64 -9.59 5.41
N ASP A 167 -13.22 -8.42 5.17
CA ASP A 167 -14.65 -8.15 5.32
C ASP A 167 -15.20 -7.67 3.97
N PHE A 168 -15.91 -8.55 3.26
CA PHE A 168 -16.45 -8.24 1.94
C PHE A 168 -17.78 -7.49 1.99
N GLN A 169 -18.35 -7.24 3.18
CA GLN A 169 -19.67 -6.65 3.35
C GLN A 169 -19.60 -5.20 3.81
N SER A 170 -18.69 -4.88 4.73
CA SER A 170 -18.65 -3.55 5.33
C SER A 170 -17.27 -3.17 5.86
N THR A 171 -17.18 -1.94 6.35
CA THR A 171 -16.07 -1.46 7.17
C THR A 171 -16.59 -1.19 8.59
N PRO A 172 -16.19 -2.00 9.59
CA PRO A 172 -16.73 -1.88 10.94
C PRO A 172 -16.28 -0.57 11.63
N SER A 173 -16.76 -0.37 12.85
CA SER A 173 -16.35 0.76 13.69
C SER A 173 -14.84 0.71 13.98
N GLU A 174 -14.26 1.86 14.34
CA GLU A 174 -12.84 1.93 14.65
C GLU A 174 -12.42 0.99 15.79
N ASP A 175 -13.24 0.86 16.84
CA ASP A 175 -12.96 -0.05 17.96
C ASP A 175 -12.94 -1.52 17.51
N LEU A 176 -13.86 -1.92 16.62
CA LEU A 176 -13.89 -3.27 16.08
C LEU A 176 -12.73 -3.53 15.12
N LEU A 177 -12.33 -2.53 14.32
CA LEU A 177 -11.14 -2.60 13.48
C LEU A 177 -9.87 -2.78 14.32
N ARG A 178 -9.74 -2.05 15.44
CA ARG A 178 -8.62 -2.20 16.38
C ARG A 178 -8.61 -3.58 17.04
N ARG A 179 -9.77 -4.08 17.47
CA ARG A 179 -9.88 -5.46 17.99
C ARG A 179 -9.49 -6.51 16.95
N LYS A 180 -9.87 -6.32 15.68
CA LYS A 180 -9.43 -7.21 14.59
C LYS A 180 -7.91 -7.18 14.42
N LEU A 181 -7.30 -6.00 14.48
CA LEU A 181 -5.84 -5.86 14.48
C LEU A 181 -5.21 -6.61 15.66
N ASP A 182 -5.74 -6.43 16.88
CA ASP A 182 -5.23 -7.12 18.08
C ASP A 182 -5.31 -8.65 17.94
N ILE A 183 -6.44 -9.19 17.47
CA ILE A 183 -6.61 -10.63 17.21
C ILE A 183 -5.58 -11.15 16.20
N CYS A 184 -5.29 -10.38 15.15
CA CYS A 184 -4.27 -10.76 14.17
C CYS A 184 -2.86 -10.70 14.78
N GLU A 185 -2.59 -9.72 15.64
CA GLU A 185 -1.30 -9.50 16.30
C GLU A 185 -1.00 -10.54 17.38
N GLU A 186 -2.00 -11.16 18.00
CA GLU A 186 -1.82 -12.29 18.94
C GLU A 186 -1.01 -13.44 18.33
N TRP A 187 -1.09 -13.60 17.00
CA TRP A 187 -0.29 -14.57 16.26
C TRP A 187 1.14 -14.12 15.99
N THR A 188 1.57 -12.98 16.55
CA THR A 188 2.91 -12.39 16.37
C THR A 188 3.44 -12.45 14.93
N PRO A 189 2.64 -12.10 13.91
CA PRO A 189 3.08 -12.19 12.52
C PRO A 189 4.09 -11.09 12.21
N GLU A 190 4.88 -11.28 11.15
CA GLU A 190 5.68 -10.17 10.62
C GLU A 190 4.79 -9.07 10.02
N ILE A 191 3.60 -9.41 9.49
CA ILE A 191 2.69 -8.45 8.88
C ILE A 191 1.23 -8.80 9.21
N VAL A 192 0.41 -7.82 9.59
CA VAL A 192 -1.05 -7.96 9.63
C VAL A 192 -1.68 -7.37 8.36
N LYS A 193 -2.68 -8.03 7.78
CA LYS A 193 -3.43 -7.56 6.60
C LYS A 193 -4.92 -7.42 6.93
N ILE A 194 -5.47 -6.23 6.82
CA ILE A 194 -6.90 -5.95 7.03
C ILE A 194 -7.48 -5.30 5.78
N ALA A 195 -8.44 -5.97 5.15
CA ALA A 195 -9.14 -5.47 3.97
C ALA A 195 -10.66 -5.49 4.18
N THR A 196 -11.33 -4.36 4.01
CA THR A 196 -12.78 -4.23 4.30
C THR A 196 -13.53 -3.62 3.13
N MET A 197 -14.85 -3.79 3.01
CA MET A 197 -15.62 -3.17 1.93
C MET A 197 -15.98 -1.72 2.30
N ALA A 198 -15.66 -0.75 1.43
CA ALA A 198 -16.10 0.63 1.61
C ALA A 198 -17.52 0.82 1.08
N ASN A 199 -18.42 1.22 1.96
CA ASN A 199 -19.80 1.65 1.68
C ASN A 199 -19.95 3.18 1.77
N SER A 200 -18.94 3.88 2.31
CA SER A 200 -18.85 5.35 2.35
C SER A 200 -17.40 5.83 2.23
N MET A 201 -17.19 7.12 1.98
CA MET A 201 -15.83 7.68 1.89
C MET A 201 -15.12 7.64 3.25
N GLU A 202 -15.87 7.84 4.33
CA GLU A 202 -15.43 7.82 5.72
C GLU A 202 -14.87 6.46 6.14
N ASP A 203 -15.32 5.37 5.49
CA ASP A 203 -14.79 4.03 5.71
C ASP A 203 -13.28 3.96 5.42
N ASN A 204 -12.83 4.63 4.36
CA ASN A 204 -11.42 4.72 4.02
C ASN A 204 -10.62 5.35 5.17
N LEU A 205 -11.15 6.41 5.80
CA LEU A 205 -10.47 7.10 6.90
C LEU A 205 -10.32 6.16 8.12
N ARG A 206 -11.36 5.38 8.44
CA ARG A 206 -11.32 4.44 9.57
C ARG A 206 -10.26 3.35 9.37
N VAL A 207 -10.19 2.76 8.18
CA VAL A 207 -9.20 1.71 7.87
C VAL A 207 -7.79 2.28 7.79
N LEU A 208 -7.61 3.44 7.14
CA LEU A 208 -6.31 4.10 7.05
C LEU A 208 -5.76 4.48 8.44
N ASN A 209 -6.62 4.77 9.43
CA ASN A 209 -6.20 5.07 10.79
C ASN A 209 -5.56 3.86 11.53
N LEU A 210 -5.75 2.63 11.04
CA LEU A 210 -5.06 1.46 11.58
C LEU A 210 -3.55 1.50 11.31
N ILE A 211 -3.12 2.15 10.23
CA ILE A 211 -1.72 2.20 9.81
C ILE A 211 -0.84 2.90 10.87
N PRO A 212 -1.10 4.16 11.26
CA PRO A 212 -0.33 4.78 12.33
C PRO A 212 -0.52 4.10 13.69
N HIS A 213 -1.67 3.45 13.92
CA HIS A 213 -1.90 2.68 15.14
C HIS A 213 -0.95 1.48 15.27
N ALA A 214 -0.85 0.63 14.24
CA ALA A 214 0.06 -0.52 14.20
C ALA A 214 1.53 -0.08 14.24
N ARG A 215 1.89 0.97 13.48
CA ARG A 215 3.27 1.47 13.41
C ARG A 215 3.83 1.92 14.76
N ARG A 216 3.01 2.58 15.60
CA ARG A 216 3.43 2.97 16.96
C ARG A 216 3.77 1.78 17.86
N ARG A 217 3.32 0.57 17.50
CA ARG A 217 3.60 -0.69 18.19
C ARG A 217 4.75 -1.47 17.54
N GLY A 218 5.36 -0.94 16.47
CA GLY A 218 6.40 -1.64 15.71
C GLY A 218 5.86 -2.76 14.80
N LEU A 219 4.56 -2.80 14.55
CA LEU A 219 3.92 -3.81 13.70
C LEU A 219 3.77 -3.30 12.26
N ASP A 220 4.24 -4.09 11.30
CA ASP A 220 3.97 -3.87 9.89
C ASP A 220 2.53 -4.27 9.54
N ILE A 221 1.83 -3.41 8.79
CA ILE A 221 0.43 -3.60 8.45
C ILE A 221 0.14 -3.32 6.98
N ILE A 222 -0.75 -4.09 6.37
CA ILE A 222 -1.40 -3.81 5.10
C ILE A 222 -2.87 -3.48 5.42
N ALA A 223 -3.32 -2.26 5.16
CA ALA A 223 -4.69 -1.86 5.46
C ALA A 223 -5.27 -1.00 4.35
N PHE A 224 -6.41 -1.41 3.78
CA PHE A 224 -7.15 -0.65 2.77
C PHE A 224 -8.58 -1.17 2.65
N CYS A 225 -9.43 -0.41 1.99
CA CYS A 225 -10.77 -0.80 1.61
C CYS A 225 -10.83 -1.37 0.18
N MET A 226 -11.74 -2.32 -0.02
CA MET A 226 -12.23 -2.84 -1.28
C MET A 226 -13.37 -1.97 -1.82
N GLY A 227 -13.77 -2.22 -3.07
CA GLY A 227 -14.82 -1.49 -3.76
C GLY A 227 -14.30 -0.22 -4.45
N SER A 228 -15.11 0.34 -5.35
CA SER A 228 -14.75 1.56 -6.08
C SER A 228 -14.53 2.75 -5.14
N ILE A 229 -15.34 2.87 -4.09
CA ILE A 229 -15.21 3.86 -3.01
C ILE A 229 -13.88 3.65 -2.25
N GLY A 230 -13.42 2.40 -2.14
CA GLY A 230 -12.20 2.01 -1.44
C GLY A 230 -10.89 2.35 -2.16
N ARG A 231 -10.94 2.71 -3.45
CA ARG A 231 -9.74 2.95 -4.28
C ARG A 231 -8.77 3.95 -3.66
N ILE A 232 -9.28 5.00 -3.03
CA ILE A 232 -8.43 6.03 -2.41
C ILE A 232 -7.57 5.45 -1.27
N SER A 233 -8.10 4.55 -0.44
CA SER A 233 -7.31 3.91 0.61
C SER A 233 -6.22 3.00 0.05
N ARG A 234 -6.43 2.35 -1.11
CA ARG A 234 -5.38 1.56 -1.77
C ARG A 234 -4.21 2.44 -2.20
N VAL A 235 -4.49 3.65 -2.69
CA VAL A 235 -3.46 4.62 -3.08
C VAL A 235 -2.74 5.15 -1.85
N MET A 236 -3.49 5.60 -0.84
CA MET A 236 -2.93 6.34 0.29
C MET A 236 -2.22 5.46 1.31
N SER A 237 -2.56 4.16 1.41
CA SER A 237 -2.03 3.32 2.48
C SER A 237 -0.49 3.22 2.50
N PRO A 238 0.24 3.07 1.37
CA PRO A 238 1.69 3.02 1.42
C PRO A 238 2.32 4.35 1.85
N PHE A 239 1.74 5.49 1.45
CA PHE A 239 2.18 6.82 1.89
C PHE A 239 1.99 7.02 3.40
N MET A 240 0.98 6.38 4.00
CA MET A 240 0.76 6.42 5.45
C MET A 240 1.64 5.44 6.24
N GLY A 241 2.36 4.56 5.54
CA GLY A 241 3.27 3.59 6.14
C GLY A 241 2.83 2.14 6.12
N ALA A 242 1.74 1.81 5.40
CA ALA A 242 1.40 0.42 5.17
C ALA A 242 2.54 -0.32 4.45
N TYR A 243 2.71 -1.61 4.73
CA TYR A 243 3.79 -2.45 4.22
C TYR A 243 3.84 -2.46 2.70
N LEU A 244 2.67 -2.62 2.09
CA LEU A 244 2.42 -2.57 0.66
C LEU A 244 0.94 -2.27 0.43
N SER A 245 0.56 -2.07 -0.83
CA SER A 245 -0.84 -2.10 -1.28
C SER A 245 -0.97 -2.97 -2.52
N PHE A 246 -2.21 -3.28 -2.93
CA PHE A 246 -2.47 -4.22 -4.02
C PHE A 246 -2.99 -3.52 -5.28
N ALA A 247 -2.42 -3.92 -6.42
CA ALA A 247 -2.86 -3.54 -7.75
C ALA A 247 -3.01 -4.79 -8.63
N ALA A 248 -3.92 -4.74 -9.60
CA ALA A 248 -4.05 -5.80 -10.58
C ALA A 248 -2.97 -5.66 -11.67
N LEU A 249 -2.57 -6.76 -12.32
CA LEU A 249 -1.64 -6.71 -13.44
C LEU A 249 -2.20 -5.84 -14.57
N ASP A 250 -3.48 -6.06 -14.89
CA ASP A 250 -4.33 -5.20 -15.70
C ASP A 250 -5.77 -5.26 -15.17
N MET A 251 -6.69 -4.52 -15.78
CA MET A 251 -8.09 -4.46 -15.31
C MET A 251 -8.86 -5.78 -15.45
N LYS A 252 -8.43 -6.72 -16.31
CA LYS A 252 -9.04 -8.06 -16.47
C LYS A 252 -8.54 -9.03 -15.41
N GLU A 253 -7.35 -8.78 -14.86
CA GLU A 253 -6.68 -9.60 -13.85
C GLU A 253 -7.00 -9.14 -12.41
N ALA A 254 -8.07 -8.35 -12.21
CA ALA A 254 -8.47 -7.90 -10.88
C ALA A 254 -9.04 -9.06 -10.04
N THR A 255 -8.46 -9.26 -8.85
CA THR A 255 -8.83 -10.33 -7.90
C THR A 255 -9.73 -9.86 -6.76
N ALA A 256 -9.89 -8.55 -6.59
CA ALA A 256 -10.74 -7.96 -5.58
C ALA A 256 -11.43 -6.68 -6.08
N PRO A 257 -12.66 -6.37 -5.60
CA PRO A 257 -13.35 -5.14 -5.97
C PRO A 257 -12.50 -3.90 -5.70
N GLY A 258 -12.50 -2.98 -6.67
CA GLY A 258 -11.80 -1.70 -6.54
C GLY A 258 -10.29 -1.74 -6.81
N GLN A 259 -9.71 -2.87 -7.23
CA GLN A 259 -8.33 -2.84 -7.72
C GLN A 259 -8.19 -1.95 -8.97
N MET A 260 -7.03 -1.31 -9.06
CA MET A 260 -6.59 -0.52 -10.22
C MET A 260 -5.49 -1.32 -10.92
N ALA A 261 -5.30 -1.08 -12.22
CA ALA A 261 -4.12 -1.61 -12.90
C ALA A 261 -2.86 -1.03 -12.26
N VAL A 262 -1.80 -1.84 -12.18
CA VAL A 262 -0.52 -1.43 -11.57
C VAL A 262 0.06 -0.20 -12.27
N GLY A 263 -0.11 -0.08 -13.60
CA GLY A 263 0.31 1.11 -14.35
C GLY A 263 -0.34 2.41 -13.84
N ASP A 264 -1.64 2.39 -13.60
CA ASP A 264 -2.40 3.54 -13.08
C ASP A 264 -1.96 3.89 -11.66
N MET A 265 -1.80 2.88 -10.80
CA MET A 265 -1.39 3.07 -9.42
C MET A 265 0.02 3.68 -9.32
N LEU A 266 0.95 3.21 -10.17
CA LEU A 266 2.29 3.77 -10.28
C LEU A 266 2.28 5.21 -10.80
N GLN A 267 1.40 5.52 -11.76
CA GLN A 267 1.23 6.90 -12.24
C GLN A 267 0.73 7.80 -11.12
N ILE A 268 -0.27 7.36 -10.35
CA ILE A 268 -0.77 8.10 -9.18
C ILE A 268 0.35 8.31 -8.16
N PHE A 269 1.15 7.28 -7.88
CA PHE A 269 2.27 7.40 -6.94
C PHE A 269 3.28 8.46 -7.38
N ARG A 270 3.62 8.50 -8.67
CA ARG A 270 4.49 9.54 -9.24
C ARG A 270 3.86 10.94 -9.13
N LEU A 271 2.56 11.07 -9.42
CA LEU A 271 1.84 12.34 -9.31
C LEU A 271 1.78 12.86 -7.86
N LEU A 272 1.76 11.96 -6.88
CA LEU A 272 1.81 12.29 -5.45
C LEU A 272 3.24 12.47 -4.92
N GLY A 273 4.25 12.53 -5.80
CA GLY A 273 5.63 12.85 -5.43
C GLY A 273 6.45 11.67 -4.90
N ALA A 274 6.03 10.42 -5.10
CA ALA A 274 6.89 9.27 -4.83
C ALA A 274 8.03 9.25 -5.86
N THR A 275 9.20 9.73 -5.46
CA THR A 275 10.41 9.77 -6.31
C THR A 275 11.31 8.57 -6.09
N ASN A 276 12.00 8.17 -7.15
CA ASN A 276 13.01 7.13 -7.13
C ASN A 276 14.32 7.68 -6.53
N PRO A 277 14.93 7.08 -5.50
CA PRO A 277 16.25 7.48 -5.01
C PRO A 277 17.39 7.41 -6.05
N GLY A 278 17.13 6.89 -7.26
CA GLY A 278 18.11 6.80 -8.36
C GLY A 278 17.71 7.49 -9.67
N ALA A 279 16.56 8.16 -9.75
CA ALA A 279 16.26 9.01 -10.91
C ALA A 279 16.74 10.42 -10.57
N GLY A 280 17.85 10.84 -11.18
CA GLY A 280 18.41 12.17 -10.99
C GLY A 280 17.32 13.23 -11.06
N VAL A 281 17.37 14.16 -10.09
CA VAL A 281 16.50 15.34 -10.04
C VAL A 281 16.53 15.99 -11.41
N ILE A 282 15.41 15.95 -12.14
CA ILE A 282 15.25 16.76 -13.33
C ILE A 282 15.04 18.17 -12.79
N ASP A 283 16.11 18.95 -12.83
CA ASP A 283 16.08 20.36 -12.49
C ASP A 283 15.07 21.07 -13.40
N GLU A 284 13.94 21.52 -12.83
CA GLU A 284 12.98 22.40 -13.52
C GLU A 284 13.55 23.83 -13.75
N GLY A 285 14.86 24.02 -13.59
CA GLY A 285 15.57 25.28 -13.80
C GLY A 285 15.88 25.65 -15.26
N ASN A 286 15.60 24.83 -16.27
CA ASN A 286 15.93 25.17 -17.66
C ASN A 286 14.70 25.34 -18.59
N SER A 287 13.78 26.22 -18.20
CA SER A 287 12.82 26.83 -19.12
C SER A 287 13.43 28.06 -19.82
N GLN A 288 14.54 27.86 -20.55
CA GLN A 288 15.02 28.85 -21.52
C GLN A 288 14.43 28.55 -22.90
N GLY A 289 13.35 29.27 -23.23
CA GLY A 289 13.12 29.77 -24.59
C GLY A 289 12.36 28.90 -25.58
N VAL A 290 11.05 28.71 -25.37
CA VAL A 290 10.13 28.52 -26.51
C VAL A 290 9.47 29.86 -26.81
N ARG A 291 10.06 30.62 -27.75
CA ARG A 291 9.40 31.80 -28.33
C ARG A 291 8.20 31.33 -29.16
N TYR A 292 7.00 31.64 -28.71
CA TYR A 292 5.81 31.57 -29.57
C TYR A 292 5.96 32.59 -30.70
N ARG A 293 6.12 32.11 -31.95
CA ARG A 293 5.95 32.96 -33.14
C ARG A 293 4.45 33.21 -33.31
N HIS A 294 4.00 34.43 -33.05
CA HIS A 294 2.74 34.93 -33.58
C HIS A 294 2.86 35.02 -35.10
N SER A 295 2.12 34.19 -35.84
CA SER A 295 1.86 34.42 -37.26
C SER A 295 0.78 35.49 -37.37
N SER A 296 1.19 36.71 -37.68
CA SER A 296 0.32 37.78 -38.16
C SER A 296 -0.25 37.39 -39.53
N LEU A 297 -1.57 37.24 -39.60
CA LEU A 297 -2.32 37.27 -40.86
C LEU A 297 -2.23 38.70 -41.42
N SER A 298 -1.52 38.86 -42.54
CA SER A 298 -1.65 40.06 -43.38
C SER A 298 -2.58 39.75 -44.54
N ALA A 299 -3.59 40.61 -44.69
CA ALA A 299 -4.50 40.67 -45.81
C ALA A 299 -3.77 41.05 -47.11
N SER A 300 -4.15 40.39 -48.19
CA SER A 300 -4.21 40.91 -49.57
C SER A 300 -5.05 39.96 -50.41
#